data_AF-A0A354U5N2-F1
#
_entry.id   AF-A0A354U5N2-F1
#
_cell.length_a   1.000
_cell.length_b   1.000
_cell.length_c   1.000
_cell.angle_alpha   90.00
_cell.angle_beta   90.00
_cell.angle_gamma   90.00
#
_symmetry.space_group_name_H-M   'P 1'
#
loop_
_entity.id
_entity.type
_entity.pdbx_description
1 polymer ?
#
loop_
_entity_poly.entity_id
_entity_poly.type
_entity_poly.pdbx_seq_one_letter_code
_entity_poly.pdbx_strand_id
1 'polypeptide(L)'
;MSAKFMPVPYFGFALPAPYAGPSVPFLPMLCLPGGTLLVPRNLDPAFHVEGNTVTQFFDFCRPKEYCAVTAYRFRSGIRCFPERLEFSFRFEGAAPEGAELRIHLSKPAENLKCGTAFRPAPCCETDAVLEPSIYAAETPARVYRFHPCETLEYSFKLEKA
;
A
#
# COMPACT_ATOMS: atom_id res chain seq x y z
N MET A 1 -9.18 -14.37 26.79
CA MET A 1 -9.25 -14.37 25.31
C MET A 1 -8.61 -13.09 24.81
N SER A 2 -7.42 -13.19 24.21
CA SER A 2 -6.77 -12.05 23.55
C SER A 2 -7.40 -11.91 22.16
N ALA A 3 -8.11 -10.81 21.92
CA ALA A 3 -8.51 -10.44 20.57
C ALA A 3 -7.22 -10.14 19.81
N LYS A 4 -6.74 -11.11 19.03
CA LYS A 4 -5.63 -10.91 18.11
C LYS A 4 -6.02 -9.77 17.19
N PHE A 5 -5.39 -8.62 17.36
CA PHE A 5 -5.47 -7.49 16.46
C PHE A 5 -4.94 -8.01 15.11
N MET A 6 -5.84 -8.41 14.21
CA MET A 6 -5.49 -8.72 12.84
C MET A 6 -5.53 -7.38 12.10
N PRO A 7 -4.38 -6.83 11.65
CA PRO A 7 -4.41 -5.72 10.72
C PRO A 7 -5.45 -6.01 9.63
N VAL A 8 -6.38 -5.09 9.48
CA VAL A 8 -7.52 -5.21 8.58
C VAL A 8 -7.15 -5.16 7.07
N PRO A 9 -5.92 -4.92 6.54
CA PRO A 9 -5.80 -4.65 5.12
C PRO A 9 -5.48 -5.91 4.32
N TYR A 10 -6.29 -6.96 4.48
CA TYR A 10 -6.50 -7.99 3.48
C TYR A 10 -7.90 -8.53 3.71
N PHE A 11 -8.93 -7.73 3.42
CA PHE A 11 -10.33 -8.11 3.20
C PHE A 11 -10.77 -9.57 3.57
N GLY A 12 -10.64 -10.00 4.83
CA GLY A 12 -10.98 -11.37 5.26
C GLY A 12 -9.97 -12.50 4.95
N PHE A 13 -8.80 -12.21 4.38
CA PHE A 13 -7.70 -13.14 4.16
C PHE A 13 -6.65 -13.04 5.28
N ALA A 14 -6.14 -14.17 5.74
CA ALA A 14 -5.08 -14.23 6.75
C ALA A 14 -3.84 -13.46 6.27
N LEU A 15 -3.33 -12.55 7.10
CA LEU A 15 -2.16 -11.74 6.75
C LEU A 15 -0.95 -12.62 6.42
N PRO A 16 -0.39 -12.49 5.21
CA PRO A 16 0.93 -13.01 4.94
C PRO A 16 1.97 -12.07 5.55
N ALA A 17 2.49 -12.39 6.73
CA ALA A 17 3.72 -11.73 7.21
C ALA A 17 4.94 -12.32 6.48
N PRO A 18 5.90 -11.53 5.96
CA PRO A 18 5.74 -10.17 5.43
C PRO A 18 6.40 -10.00 4.03
N TYR A 19 5.87 -9.12 3.17
CA TYR A 19 6.58 -8.43 2.06
C TYR A 19 7.44 -9.27 1.06
N ALA A 20 7.12 -10.55 0.83
CA ALA A 20 7.90 -11.42 -0.05
C ALA A 20 7.41 -11.48 -1.50
N GLY A 21 6.24 -10.91 -1.79
CA GLY A 21 5.68 -10.82 -3.14
C GLY A 21 6.11 -9.57 -3.92
N PRO A 22 5.92 -9.53 -5.25
CA PRO A 22 6.22 -8.36 -6.08
C PRO A 22 5.23 -7.20 -5.87
N SER A 23 4.11 -7.44 -5.20
CA SER A 23 3.09 -6.45 -4.87
C SER A 23 2.89 -6.39 -3.36
N VAL A 24 2.93 -5.19 -2.80
CA VAL A 24 2.52 -4.93 -1.43
C VAL A 24 1.23 -4.14 -1.51
N PRO A 25 0.06 -4.75 -1.28
CA PRO A 25 -1.20 -4.03 -1.37
C PRO A 25 -1.21 -2.84 -0.44
N PHE A 26 -2.10 -1.88 -0.71
CA PHE A 26 -2.35 -0.67 0.07
C PHE A 26 -1.16 0.29 0.32
N LEU A 27 0.07 -0.08 0.00
CA LEU A 27 1.22 0.82 0.05
C LEU A 27 1.60 1.32 -1.35
N PRO A 28 2.12 2.55 -1.49
CA PRO A 28 2.66 3.04 -2.75
C PRO A 28 3.81 2.16 -3.23
N MET A 29 3.74 1.73 -4.48
CA MET A 29 4.87 1.17 -5.24
C MET A 29 5.34 2.18 -6.27
N LEU A 30 6.63 2.14 -6.63
CA LEU A 30 7.22 3.06 -7.60
C LEU A 30 7.55 2.30 -8.89
N CYS A 31 6.87 2.65 -9.98
CA CYS A 31 7.16 2.12 -11.30
C CYS A 31 8.08 3.08 -12.05
N LEU A 32 9.25 2.61 -12.47
CA LEU A 32 10.22 3.37 -13.24
C LEU A 32 9.91 3.32 -14.75
N PRO A 33 10.45 4.26 -15.54
CA PRO A 33 10.47 4.12 -17.00
C PRO A 33 11.06 2.76 -17.41
N GLY A 34 10.43 2.09 -18.39
CA GLY A 34 10.81 0.73 -18.79
C GLY A 34 10.13 -0.39 -18.00
N GLY A 35 9.21 -0.07 -17.09
CA GLY A 35 8.32 -1.04 -16.45
C GLY A 35 8.90 -1.74 -15.22
N THR A 36 10.09 -1.33 -14.74
CA THR A 36 10.65 -1.85 -13.49
C THR A 36 9.79 -1.39 -12.31
N LEU A 37 9.34 -2.33 -11.49
CA LEU A 37 8.55 -2.05 -10.28
C LEU A 37 9.45 -2.14 -9.04
N LEU A 38 9.45 -1.07 -8.24
CA LEU A 38 10.06 -1.03 -6.92
C LEU A 38 8.98 -1.13 -5.84
N VAL A 39 9.25 -1.92 -4.81
CA VAL A 39 8.34 -2.20 -3.71
C VAL A 39 8.76 -1.41 -2.46
N PRO A 40 7.79 -0.92 -1.67
CA PRO A 40 8.11 -0.27 -0.40
C PRO A 40 8.60 -1.29 0.62
N ARG A 41 9.72 -0.99 1.28
CA ARG A 41 10.24 -1.77 2.41
C ARG A 41 10.57 -0.87 3.58
N ASN A 42 10.21 -1.33 4.77
CA ASN A 42 10.63 -0.69 6.01
C ASN A 42 12.03 -1.20 6.39
N LEU A 43 13.08 -0.54 5.88
CA LEU A 43 14.47 -0.95 6.13
C LEU A 43 14.94 -0.63 7.55
N ASP A 44 14.35 0.38 8.18
CA ASP A 44 14.48 0.67 9.61
C ASP A 44 13.15 0.38 10.31
N PRO A 45 12.99 -0.77 11.00
CA PRO A 45 11.72 -1.21 11.54
C PRO A 45 11.14 -0.31 12.65
N ALA A 46 11.77 0.83 12.95
CA ALA A 46 11.22 1.86 13.82
C ALA A 46 9.80 2.29 13.38
N PHE A 47 8.92 2.40 14.37
CA PHE A 47 7.59 2.94 14.21
C PHE A 47 7.22 3.80 15.41
N HIS A 48 6.33 4.76 15.19
CA HIS A 48 5.78 5.60 16.24
C HIS A 48 4.27 5.39 16.34
N VAL A 49 3.75 5.39 17.56
CA VAL A 49 2.31 5.27 17.82
C VAL A 49 1.87 6.47 18.64
N GLU A 50 0.89 7.19 18.11
CA GLU A 50 0.24 8.31 18.78
C GLU A 50 -1.28 8.18 18.64
N GLY A 51 -1.97 7.96 19.76
CA GLY A 51 -3.42 7.73 19.76
C GLY A 51 -3.80 6.52 18.90
N ASN A 52 -4.56 6.77 17.82
CA ASN A 52 -4.98 5.75 16.86
C ASN A 52 -4.18 5.75 15.55
N THR A 53 -3.02 6.40 15.55
CA THR A 53 -2.16 6.56 14.37
C THR A 53 -0.85 5.80 14.57
N VAL A 54 -0.45 5.05 13.54
CA VAL A 54 0.86 4.41 13.42
C VAL A 54 1.65 5.10 12.32
N THR A 55 2.89 5.48 12.62
CA THR A 55 3.80 6.11 11.65
C THR A 55 5.01 5.22 11.39
N GLN A 56 5.35 5.02 10.12
CA GLN A 56 6.47 4.19 9.64
C GLN A 56 7.17 4.88 8.45
N PHE A 57 8.41 4.50 8.18
CA PHE A 57 9.14 4.95 7.00
C PHE A 57 9.35 3.80 6.02
N PHE A 58 9.34 4.11 4.73
CA PHE A 58 9.51 3.12 3.68
C PHE A 58 10.42 3.65 2.59
N ASP A 59 11.40 2.84 2.23
CA ASP A 59 12.27 3.04 1.08
C ASP A 59 11.80 2.17 -0.10
N PHE A 60 12.12 2.58 -1.32
CA PHE A 60 11.83 1.79 -2.52
C PHE A 60 13.00 0.85 -2.84
N CYS A 61 12.71 -0.44 -2.85
CA CYS A 61 13.66 -1.52 -3.13
C CYS A 61 13.25 -2.30 -4.38
N ARG A 62 14.20 -2.98 -5.04
CA ARG A 62 13.84 -4.02 -6.02
C ARG A 62 13.14 -5.18 -5.30
N PRO A 63 12.26 -5.93 -6.01
CA PRO A 63 11.72 -7.16 -5.46
C PRO A 63 12.86 -8.10 -5.03
N LYS A 64 12.72 -8.72 -3.85
CA LYS A 64 13.73 -9.61 -3.23
C LYS A 64 15.03 -8.95 -2.76
N GLU A 65 15.21 -7.65 -2.93
CA GLU A 65 16.35 -6.90 -2.38
C GLU A 65 15.94 -6.16 -1.10
N TYR A 66 16.88 -5.99 -0.17
CA TYR A 66 16.72 -5.25 1.09
C TYR A 66 17.71 -4.08 1.16
N CYS A 67 17.76 -3.29 0.09
CA CYS A 67 18.52 -2.06 0.01
C CYS A 67 17.75 -1.02 -0.82
N ALA A 68 17.81 0.25 -0.39
CA ALA A 68 17.18 1.35 -1.09
C ALA A 68 17.84 1.56 -2.46
N VAL A 69 17.02 1.72 -3.49
CA VAL A 69 17.48 1.93 -4.88
C VAL A 69 17.45 3.41 -5.28
N THR A 70 16.72 4.23 -4.51
CA THR A 70 16.58 5.66 -4.72
C THR A 70 16.50 6.37 -3.37
N ALA A 71 16.83 7.67 -3.35
CA ALA A 71 16.60 8.54 -2.20
C ALA A 71 15.12 8.95 -2.05
N TYR A 72 14.29 8.67 -3.07
CA TYR A 72 12.85 8.86 -2.98
C TYR A 72 12.27 7.83 -2.00
N ARG A 73 11.60 8.31 -0.96
CA ARG A 73 11.05 7.48 0.12
C ARG A 73 9.74 8.08 0.61
N PHE A 74 9.05 7.39 1.51
CA PHE A 74 7.87 7.99 2.14
C PHE A 74 7.71 7.65 3.61
N ARG A 75 7.13 8.62 4.32
CA ARG A 75 6.57 8.42 5.66
C ARG A 75 5.11 8.04 5.51
N SER A 76 4.75 6.87 6.03
CA SER A 76 3.38 6.36 6.11
C SER A 76 2.76 6.73 7.45
N GLY A 77 1.54 7.24 7.43
CA GLY A 77 0.65 7.39 8.57
C GLY A 77 -0.61 6.56 8.34
N ILE A 78 -0.86 5.58 9.22
CA ILE A 78 -2.04 4.73 9.18
C ILE A 78 -2.89 5.05 10.40
N ARG A 79 -4.09 5.58 10.16
CA ARG A 79 -5.04 5.90 11.22
C ARG A 79 -6.15 4.86 11.25
N CYS A 80 -6.34 4.26 12.42
CA CYS A 80 -7.25 3.14 12.61
C CYS A 80 -8.54 3.59 13.32
N PHE A 81 -9.68 3.39 12.68
CA PHE A 81 -11.02 3.52 13.28
C PHE A 81 -11.72 2.15 13.29
N PRO A 82 -12.76 1.97 14.11
CA PRO A 82 -13.51 0.69 14.15
C PRO A 82 -14.02 0.21 12.79
N GLU A 83 -14.40 1.12 11.89
CA GLU A 83 -15.01 0.80 10.58
C GLU A 83 -14.20 1.30 9.37
N ARG A 84 -13.09 2.00 9.62
CA ARG A 84 -12.33 2.71 8.58
C ARG A 84 -10.83 2.69 8.86
N LEU A 85 -10.05 2.53 7.81
CA LEU A 85 -8.62 2.86 7.82
C LEU A 85 -8.38 4.10 6.96
N GLU A 86 -7.52 4.99 7.42
CA GLU A 86 -7.03 6.10 6.62
C GLU A 86 -5.52 6.00 6.48
N PHE A 87 -5.04 6.27 5.28
CA PHE A 87 -3.64 6.22 4.91
C PHE A 87 -3.21 7.61 4.45
N SER A 88 -2.08 8.08 4.95
CA SER A 88 -1.40 9.29 4.50
C SER A 88 0.05 8.96 4.22
N PHE A 89 0.53 9.31 3.03
CA PHE A 89 1.91 9.13 2.62
C PHE A 89 2.48 10.49 2.31
N ARG A 90 3.54 10.85 3.03
CA ARG A 90 4.36 12.02 2.73
C ARG A 90 5.65 11.55 2.10
N PHE A 91 5.86 11.93 0.84
CA PHE A 91 7.05 11.56 0.09
C PHE A 91 8.17 12.56 0.33
N GLU A 92 9.39 12.06 0.34
CA GLU A 92 10.61 12.83 0.56
C GLU A 92 11.65 12.43 -0.50
N GLY A 93 12.53 13.37 -0.84
CA GLY A 93 13.55 13.18 -1.89
C GLY A 93 13.02 13.47 -3.30
N ALA A 94 13.91 13.37 -4.29
CA ALA A 94 13.56 13.56 -5.69
C ALA A 94 13.11 12.23 -6.30
N ALA A 95 11.89 12.19 -6.84
CA ALA A 95 11.42 11.04 -7.60
C ALA A 95 12.28 10.87 -8.87
N PRO A 96 12.61 9.62 -9.27
CA PRO A 96 13.24 9.38 -10.55
C PRO A 96 12.38 9.94 -11.70
N GLU A 97 13.03 10.51 -12.71
CA GLU A 97 12.34 11.11 -13.86
C GLU A 97 11.44 10.07 -14.56
N GLY A 98 10.21 10.48 -14.89
CA GLY A 98 9.23 9.61 -15.56
C GLY A 98 8.67 8.48 -14.70
N ALA A 99 8.99 8.42 -13.40
CA ALA A 99 8.42 7.42 -12.50
C ALA A 99 6.93 7.68 -12.20
N GLU A 100 6.25 6.63 -11.77
CA GLU A 100 4.84 6.63 -11.42
C GLU A 100 4.62 5.91 -10.10
N LEU A 101 3.70 6.41 -9.28
CA LEU A 101 3.23 5.72 -8.09
C LEU A 101 2.02 4.82 -8.42
N ARG A 102 2.02 3.61 -7.86
CA ARG A 102 0.92 2.65 -7.99
C ARG A 102 0.42 2.18 -6.63
N ILE A 103 -0.88 2.22 -6.44
CA ILE A 103 -1.56 1.60 -5.30
C ILE A 103 -2.39 0.43 -5.84
N HIS A 104 -2.12 -0.78 -5.34
CA HIS A 104 -2.88 -1.97 -5.70
C HIS A 104 -3.86 -2.29 -4.58
N LEU A 105 -5.16 -2.27 -4.89
CA LEU A 105 -6.22 -2.62 -3.97
C LEU A 105 -6.96 -3.87 -4.45
N SER A 106 -6.80 -4.98 -3.73
CA SER A 106 -7.55 -6.21 -4.00
C SER A 106 -9.05 -5.98 -3.86
N LYS A 107 -9.84 -6.69 -4.66
CA LYS A 107 -11.30 -6.69 -4.47
C LYS A 107 -11.63 -7.24 -3.07
N PRO A 108 -12.60 -6.64 -2.36
CA PRO A 108 -13.04 -7.16 -1.08
C PRO A 108 -13.68 -8.55 -1.23
N ALA A 109 -13.73 -9.32 -0.13
CA ALA A 109 -14.49 -10.57 -0.08
C ALA A 109 -15.98 -10.34 -0.39
N GLU A 110 -16.66 -11.38 -0.88
CA GLU A 110 -18.11 -11.38 -1.06
C GLU A 110 -18.78 -10.92 0.26
N ASN A 111 -19.63 -9.90 0.20
CA ASN A 111 -20.31 -9.20 1.32
C ASN A 111 -19.62 -7.96 1.93
N LEU A 112 -18.50 -7.49 1.37
CA LEU A 112 -17.88 -6.23 1.77
C LEU A 112 -17.83 -5.24 0.59
N LYS A 113 -18.22 -3.99 0.83
CA LYS A 113 -17.99 -2.90 -0.12
C LYS A 113 -16.78 -2.08 0.32
N CYS A 114 -15.94 -1.74 -0.66
CA CYS A 114 -14.75 -0.92 -0.46
C CYS A 114 -15.04 0.49 -0.97
N GLY A 115 -15.24 1.45 -0.05
CA GLY A 115 -15.27 2.86 -0.40
C GLY A 115 -13.86 3.43 -0.38
N THR A 116 -13.33 3.83 -1.53
CA THR A 116 -12.01 4.45 -1.66
C THR A 116 -12.15 5.90 -2.12
N ALA A 117 -11.46 6.79 -1.42
CA ALA A 117 -11.36 8.20 -1.80
C ALA A 117 -9.89 8.59 -1.75
N PHE A 118 -9.35 9.04 -2.87
CA PHE A 118 -7.95 9.45 -3.00
C PHE A 118 -7.81 10.97 -3.07
N ARG A 119 -6.73 11.48 -2.48
CA ARG A 119 -6.29 12.85 -2.64
C ARG A 119 -4.76 12.86 -2.83
N PRO A 120 -4.24 13.30 -3.99
CA PRO A 120 -4.96 13.70 -5.19
C PRO A 120 -5.72 12.53 -5.84
N ALA A 121 -6.63 12.83 -6.77
CA ALA A 121 -7.29 11.80 -7.57
C ALA A 121 -6.27 11.03 -8.43
N PRO A 122 -6.50 9.73 -8.70
CA PRO A 122 -5.65 8.96 -9.60
C PRO A 122 -5.68 9.55 -11.01
N CYS A 123 -4.54 9.53 -11.70
CA CYS A 123 -4.49 9.93 -13.11
C CYS A 123 -5.02 8.82 -14.04
N CYS A 124 -5.00 7.56 -13.60
CA CYS A 124 -5.49 6.42 -14.34
C CYS A 124 -5.86 5.27 -13.38
N GLU A 125 -6.90 4.52 -13.76
CA GLU A 125 -7.37 3.33 -13.05
C GLU A 125 -7.43 2.15 -14.02
N THR A 126 -6.85 1.01 -13.64
CA THR A 126 -6.84 -0.21 -14.45
C THR A 126 -7.12 -1.44 -13.61
N ASP A 127 -7.70 -2.47 -14.18
CA ASP A 127 -7.79 -3.79 -13.54
C ASP A 127 -6.48 -4.56 -13.73
N ALA A 128 -6.06 -5.29 -12.69
CA ALA A 128 -4.93 -6.20 -12.74
C ALA A 128 -5.25 -7.48 -11.97
N VAL A 129 -4.49 -8.53 -12.25
CA VAL A 129 -4.46 -9.75 -11.44
C VAL A 129 -3.14 -9.74 -10.69
N LEU A 130 -3.21 -9.79 -9.36
CA LEU A 130 -2.01 -9.96 -8.55
C LEU A 130 -1.58 -11.41 -8.64
N GLU A 131 -0.31 -11.60 -8.99
CA GLU A 131 0.34 -12.91 -9.00
C GLU A 131 0.09 -13.66 -7.68
N PRO A 132 -0.05 -15.00 -7.74
CA PRO A 132 -0.31 -15.80 -6.57
C PRO A 132 0.80 -15.59 -5.53
N SER A 133 0.39 -15.52 -4.27
CA SER A 133 1.31 -15.52 -3.13
C SER A 133 1.21 -16.87 -2.43
N ILE A 134 2.15 -17.16 -1.53
CA ILE A 134 2.11 -18.41 -0.75
C ILE A 134 0.87 -18.53 0.17
N TYR A 135 0.03 -17.48 0.24
CA TYR A 135 -1.15 -17.40 1.09
C TYR A 135 -2.46 -17.10 0.33
N ALA A 136 -2.39 -16.79 -0.97
CA ALA A 136 -3.57 -16.48 -1.77
C ALA A 136 -3.33 -16.86 -3.24
N ALA A 137 -4.35 -17.46 -3.85
CA ALA A 137 -4.42 -17.60 -5.31
C ALA A 137 -4.40 -16.23 -5.99
N GLU A 138 -4.30 -16.25 -7.33
CA GLU A 138 -4.45 -15.05 -8.16
C GLU A 138 -5.62 -14.19 -7.68
N THR A 139 -5.33 -12.94 -7.33
CA THR A 139 -6.30 -12.06 -6.68
C THR A 139 -6.58 -10.85 -7.59
N PRO A 140 -7.82 -10.65 -8.05
CA PRO A 140 -8.18 -9.45 -8.79
C PRO A 140 -7.95 -8.19 -7.95
N ALA A 141 -7.34 -7.18 -8.56
CA ALA A 141 -7.08 -5.89 -7.93
C ALA A 141 -7.38 -4.73 -8.88
N ARG A 142 -7.75 -3.60 -8.30
CA ARG A 142 -7.75 -2.30 -8.97
C ARG A 142 -6.41 -1.63 -8.73
N VAL A 143 -5.79 -1.15 -9.81
CA VAL A 143 -4.54 -0.39 -9.78
C VAL A 143 -4.87 1.08 -9.99
N TYR A 144 -4.47 1.88 -9.02
CA TYR A 144 -4.59 3.34 -9.05
C TYR A 144 -3.21 3.94 -9.32
N ARG A 145 -3.11 4.77 -10.35
CA ARG A 145 -1.85 5.35 -10.83
C ARG A 145 -1.81 6.84 -10.49
N PHE A 146 -0.65 7.32 -10.06
CA PHE A 146 -0.44 8.72 -9.68
C PHE A 146 0.93 9.20 -10.18
N HIS A 147 1.02 10.48 -10.51
CA HIS A 147 2.33 11.12 -10.62
C HIS A 147 2.99 11.19 -9.23
N PRO A 148 4.33 11.13 -9.13
CA PRO A 148 5.03 11.46 -7.89
C PRO A 148 4.58 12.82 -7.36
N CYS A 149 4.30 12.89 -6.07
CA CYS A 149 3.70 14.03 -5.41
C CYS A 149 4.21 14.14 -3.96
N GLU A 150 4.06 15.30 -3.32
CA GLU A 150 4.48 15.46 -1.92
C GLU A 150 3.60 14.63 -0.96
N THR A 151 2.29 14.59 -1.22
CA THR A 151 1.33 13.93 -0.35
C THR A 151 0.33 13.10 -1.15
N LEU A 152 0.10 11.87 -0.70
CA LEU A 152 -0.99 11.01 -1.15
C LEU A 152 -1.77 10.53 0.06
N GLU A 153 -3.08 10.75 0.06
CA GLU A 153 -3.97 10.32 1.12
C GLU A 153 -5.08 9.49 0.53
N TYR A 154 -5.48 8.44 1.24
CA TYR A 154 -6.70 7.74 0.90
C TYR A 154 -7.30 6.97 2.07
N SER A 155 -8.61 6.77 2.03
CA SER A 155 -9.34 6.05 3.08
C SER A 155 -10.01 4.80 2.55
N PHE A 156 -10.15 3.80 3.43
CA PHE A 156 -10.94 2.60 3.21
C PHE A 156 -12.03 2.50 4.26
N LYS A 157 -13.28 2.50 3.82
CA LYS A 157 -14.40 2.10 4.67
C LYS A 157 -14.89 0.72 4.23
N LEU A 158 -15.02 -0.20 5.17
CA LEU A 158 -15.70 -1.48 4.94
C LEU A 158 -17.18 -1.29 5.29
N GLU A 159 -18.04 -1.39 4.29
CA GLU A 159 -19.48 -1.41 4.51
C GLU A 159 -19.99 -2.84 4.36
N LYS A 160 -20.89 -3.28 5.25
CA LYS A 160 -21.65 -4.52 5.02
C LYS A 160 -22.47 -4.32 3.74
N ALA A 161 -22.32 -5.23 2.80
CA ALA A 161 -23.00 -5.17 1.50
C ALA A 161 -24.52 -5.28 1.62
#